data_AF-A0A1I1N1N5-F1
#
_entry.id   AF-A0A1I1N1N5-F1
#
_cell.length_a   1.000
_cell.length_b   1.000
_cell.length_c   1.000
_cell.angle_alpha   90.00
_cell.angle_beta   90.00
_cell.angle_gamma   90.00
#
_symmetry.space_group_name_H-M   'P 1'
#
loop_
_entity.id
_entity.type
_entity.pdbx_description
1 polymer ?
#
loop_
_entity_poly.entity_id
_entity_poly.type
_entity_poly.pdbx_seq_one_letter_code
_entity_poly.pdbx_strand_id
1 'polypeptide(L)'
;MRVVVNSSAGRTLTDIRWHDPHFRTGYDKWLAYGQAKTANALFAVQLDALGHIDGVRAFALHPGKIITGLQREMTLHEQIERGWVDEHGTVIGADFKTSSQGAATGLWAATSPLLDRPSAPAAAHVRHRRG
;
A
#
# COMPACT_ATOMS: atom_id res chain seq x y z
N MET A 1 12.38 10.41 13.49
CA MET A 1 10.91 10.21 13.45
C MET A 1 10.56 9.23 12.34
N ARG A 2 9.50 8.42 12.46
CA ARG A 2 9.05 7.50 11.39
C ARG A 2 7.64 7.80 10.92
N VAL A 3 7.42 7.69 9.62
CA VAL A 3 6.10 7.77 8.99
C VAL A 3 5.80 6.45 8.31
N VAL A 4 4.75 5.77 8.75
CA VAL A 4 4.32 4.48 8.20
C VAL A 4 3.02 4.68 7.44
N VAL A 5 3.03 4.34 6.16
CA VAL A 5 1.94 4.61 5.22
C VAL A 5 1.30 3.30 4.76
N ASN A 6 -0.02 3.21 4.89
CA ASN A 6 -0.74 1.99 4.51
C ASN A 6 -1.07 1.95 3.02
N SER A 7 -0.33 1.14 2.26
CA SER A 7 -0.60 0.78 0.86
C SER A 7 -1.36 -0.55 0.79
N SER A 8 -1.41 -1.18 -0.39
CA SER A 8 -2.11 -2.43 -0.63
C SER A 8 -1.48 -3.20 -1.79
N ALA A 9 -1.81 -4.49 -1.90
CA ALA A 9 -1.60 -5.24 -3.14
C ALA A 9 -2.34 -4.59 -4.32
N GLY A 10 -3.48 -3.93 -4.06
CA GLY A 10 -4.23 -3.19 -5.09
C GLY A 10 -3.45 -2.09 -5.81
N ARG A 11 -2.29 -1.65 -5.30
CA ARG A 11 -1.40 -0.71 -6.03
C ARG A 11 -0.95 -1.23 -7.40
N THR A 12 -1.01 -2.55 -7.62
CA THR A 12 -0.64 -3.15 -8.91
C THR A 12 -1.76 -3.08 -9.96
N LEU A 13 -2.95 -2.61 -9.59
CA LEU A 13 -4.11 -2.54 -10.50
C LEU A 13 -3.99 -1.40 -11.51
N THR A 14 -3.31 -0.30 -11.16
CA THR A 14 -3.15 0.87 -12.02
C THR A 14 -1.96 1.72 -11.58
N ASP A 15 -1.35 2.38 -12.57
CA ASP A 15 -0.48 3.53 -12.35
C ASP A 15 -1.30 4.78 -11.97
N ILE A 16 -0.62 5.91 -11.77
CA ILE A 16 -1.28 7.20 -11.58
C ILE A 16 -1.83 7.70 -12.92
N ARG A 17 -3.15 7.91 -13.00
CA ARG A 17 -3.82 8.58 -14.12
C ARG A 17 -3.61 10.08 -14.04
N TRP A 18 -2.42 10.55 -14.41
CA TRP A 18 -2.06 11.98 -14.30
C TRP A 18 -3.01 12.94 -15.03
N HIS A 19 -3.68 12.50 -16.09
CA HIS A 19 -4.66 13.29 -16.84
C HIS A 19 -6.06 13.35 -16.20
N ASP A 20 -6.39 12.40 -15.32
CA ASP A 20 -7.67 12.36 -14.60
C ASP A 20 -7.50 11.68 -13.22
N PRO A 21 -6.74 12.29 -12.30
CA PRO A 21 -6.41 11.68 -11.02
C PRO A 21 -7.64 11.51 -10.11
N HIS A 22 -8.71 12.25 -10.40
CA HIS A 22 -9.95 12.25 -9.62
C HIS A 22 -11.07 11.41 -10.25
N PHE A 23 -10.78 10.64 -11.31
CA PHE A 23 -11.77 9.79 -11.99
C PHE A 23 -13.03 10.55 -12.41
N ARG A 24 -12.87 11.78 -12.91
CA ARG A 24 -13.97 12.64 -13.38
C ARG A 24 -14.57 12.13 -14.69
N THR A 25 -13.81 11.39 -15.49
CA THR A 25 -14.27 10.84 -16.78
C THR A 25 -14.40 9.32 -16.72
N GLY A 26 -15.25 8.85 -15.81
CA GLY A 26 -15.52 7.43 -15.60
C GLY A 26 -14.86 6.90 -14.33
N TYR A 27 -15.71 6.48 -13.39
CA TYR A 27 -15.30 5.95 -12.10
C TYR A 27 -15.31 4.43 -12.09
N ASP A 28 -14.17 3.83 -11.76
CA ASP A 28 -14.06 2.43 -11.39
C ASP A 28 -13.50 2.34 -9.97
N LYS A 29 -14.25 1.72 -9.06
CA LYS A 29 -13.90 1.66 -7.64
C LYS A 29 -12.58 0.95 -7.35
N TRP A 30 -12.23 -0.07 -8.15
CA TRP A 30 -11.02 -0.85 -7.95
C TRP A 30 -9.79 -0.14 -8.51
N LEU A 31 -9.91 0.50 -9.67
CA LEU A 31 -8.85 1.34 -10.23
C LEU A 31 -8.62 2.57 -9.36
N ALA A 32 -9.68 3.24 -8.88
CA ALA A 32 -9.55 4.37 -7.97
C ALA A 32 -8.88 3.97 -6.66
N TYR A 33 -9.28 2.84 -6.07
CA TYR A 33 -8.62 2.27 -4.90
C TYR A 33 -7.15 1.94 -5.19
N GLY A 34 -6.85 1.28 -6.31
CA GLY A 34 -5.50 0.92 -6.72
C GLY A 34 -4.59 2.13 -6.86
N GLN A 35 -5.05 3.17 -7.56
CA GLN A 35 -4.34 4.43 -7.72
C GLN A 35 -4.04 5.10 -6.37
N ALA A 36 -5.02 5.14 -5.45
CA ALA A 36 -4.78 5.70 -4.12
C ALA A 36 -3.68 4.93 -3.37
N LYS A 37 -3.58 3.61 -3.56
CA LYS A 37 -2.55 2.78 -2.94
C LYS A 37 -1.19 2.90 -3.62
N THR A 38 -1.16 3.18 -4.93
CA THR A 38 0.04 3.60 -5.67
C THR A 38 0.53 4.96 -5.18
N ALA A 39 -0.36 5.93 -5.05
CA ALA A 39 -0.04 7.27 -4.53
C ALA A 39 0.54 7.21 -3.11
N ASN A 40 -0.01 6.37 -2.22
CA ASN A 40 0.55 6.15 -0.88
C ASN A 40 1.99 5.61 -0.91
N ALA A 41 2.31 4.70 -1.84
CA ALA A 41 3.66 4.17 -1.98
C ALA A 41 4.64 5.24 -2.48
N LEU A 42 4.25 6.00 -3.51
CA LEU A 42 5.05 7.11 -4.05
C LEU A 42 5.25 8.22 -3.01
N PHE A 43 4.22 8.53 -2.21
CA PHE A 43 4.31 9.48 -1.11
C PHE A 43 5.38 9.07 -0.09
N ALA A 44 5.39 7.80 0.35
CA ALA A 44 6.40 7.32 1.29
C ALA A 44 7.82 7.42 0.70
N VAL A 45 8.01 7.05 -0.57
CA VAL A 45 9.32 7.15 -1.25
C VAL A 45 9.80 8.59 -1.28
N GLN A 46 8.96 9.53 -1.71
CA GLN A 46 9.34 10.93 -1.81
C GLN A 46 9.54 11.58 -0.44
N LEU A 47 8.74 11.21 0.57
CA LEU A 47 8.91 11.71 1.93
C LEU A 47 10.23 11.21 2.55
N ASP A 48 10.62 9.95 2.33
CA ASP A 48 11.92 9.43 2.80
C ASP A 48 13.06 10.21 2.11
N ALA A 49 12.96 10.41 0.79
CA ALA A 49 13.96 11.14 0.02
C ALA A 49 14.15 12.59 0.51
N LEU A 50 13.08 13.28 0.87
CA LEU A 50 13.16 14.66 1.39
C LEU A 50 13.55 14.71 2.87
N GLY A 51 13.00 13.82 3.70
CA GLY A 51 13.08 13.92 5.15
C GLY A 51 14.28 13.22 5.80
N HIS A 52 14.99 12.35 5.09
CA HIS A 52 16.09 11.57 5.69
C HIS A 52 17.21 12.46 6.24
N ILE A 53 17.48 13.62 5.63
CA ILE A 53 18.47 14.59 6.12
C ILE A 53 18.09 15.20 7.47
N ASP A 54 16.79 15.25 7.78
CA ASP A 54 16.23 15.75 9.05
C ASP A 54 15.89 14.61 10.03
N GLY A 55 16.37 13.39 9.75
CA GLY A 55 16.10 12.21 10.59
C GLY A 55 14.65 11.71 10.51
N VAL A 56 13.91 12.06 9.45
CA VAL A 56 12.59 11.48 9.13
C VAL A 56 12.78 10.32 8.17
N ARG A 57 12.19 9.15 8.51
CA ARG A 57 12.15 7.98 7.63
C ARG A 57 10.72 7.62 7.28
N ALA A 58 10.46 7.25 6.03
CA ALA A 58 9.11 6.91 5.59
C ALA A 58 9.05 5.54 4.91
N PHE A 59 8.03 4.76 5.25
CA PHE A 59 7.85 3.38 4.77
C PHE A 59 6.40 3.16 4.32
N ALA A 60 6.21 2.51 3.18
CA ALA A 60 4.91 2.01 2.75
C ALA A 60 4.82 0.50 2.94
N LEU A 61 3.66 0.00 3.35
CA LEU A 61 3.43 -1.44 3.56
C LEU A 61 2.06 -1.90 3.06
N HIS A 62 1.89 -3.20 2.89
CA HIS A 62 0.60 -3.86 2.72
C HIS A 62 0.34 -4.76 3.93
N PRO A 63 -0.81 -4.63 4.63
CA PRO A 63 -1.07 -5.38 5.85
C PRO A 63 -1.51 -6.84 5.59
N GLY A 64 -1.82 -7.19 4.34
CA GLY A 64 -2.48 -8.44 3.97
C GLY A 64 -3.97 -8.23 3.64
N LYS A 65 -4.65 -9.34 3.32
CA LYS A 65 -6.11 -9.37 3.12
C LYS A 65 -6.78 -9.47 4.48
N ILE A 66 -7.65 -8.53 4.81
CA ILE A 66 -8.36 -8.48 6.09
C ILE A 66 -9.78 -8.01 5.79
N ILE A 67 -10.79 -8.76 6.23
CA ILE A 67 -12.17 -8.28 6.23
C ILE A 67 -12.34 -7.35 7.43
N THR A 68 -12.69 -6.10 7.14
CA THR A 68 -12.92 -5.03 8.12
C THR A 68 -14.11 -4.20 7.66
N GLY A 69 -14.31 -3.00 8.21
CA GLY A 69 -15.27 -2.03 7.66
C GLY A 69 -14.89 -1.45 6.28
N LEU A 70 -13.74 -1.82 5.68
CA LEU A 70 -13.33 -1.33 4.34
C LEU A 70 -14.23 -1.87 3.22
N GLN A 71 -14.79 -3.06 3.40
CA GLN A 71 -15.61 -3.75 2.41
C GLN A 71 -17.09 -3.33 2.45
N ARG A 72 -17.46 -2.34 3.27
CA ARG A 72 -18.87 -1.91 3.48
C ARG A 72 -19.62 -1.48 2.21
N GLU A 73 -18.90 -1.01 1.20
CA GLU A 73 -19.47 -0.63 -0.12
C GLU A 73 -19.47 -1.80 -1.12
N MET A 74 -19.12 -3.01 -0.67
CA MET A 74 -19.21 -4.23 -1.46
C MET A 74 -20.42 -5.03 -1.02
N THR A 75 -21.23 -5.45 -1.98
CA THR A 75 -22.36 -6.34 -1.67
C THR A 75 -21.85 -7.69 -1.19
N LEU A 76 -22.66 -8.42 -0.42
CA LEU A 76 -22.33 -9.80 -0.03
C LEU A 76 -22.06 -10.66 -1.28
N HIS A 77 -22.86 -10.49 -2.34
CA HIS A 77 -22.69 -11.20 -3.60
C HIS A 77 -21.32 -10.95 -4.24
N GLU A 78 -20.87 -9.69 -4.32
CA GLU A 78 -19.53 -9.36 -4.85
C GLU A 78 -18.41 -9.97 -4.01
N GLN A 79 -18.59 -10.10 -2.69
CA GLN A 79 -17.61 -10.73 -1.80
C GLN A 79 -17.58 -12.26 -1.98
N ILE A 80 -18.73 -12.89 -2.22
CA ILE A 80 -18.84 -14.32 -2.53
C ILE A 80 -18.22 -14.62 -3.89
N GLU A 81 -18.52 -13.85 -4.94
CA GLU A 81 -17.93 -14.03 -6.28
C GLU A 81 -16.41 -13.94 -6.27
N ARG A 82 -15.85 -13.16 -5.34
CA ARG A 82 -14.40 -13.04 -5.13
C ARG A 82 -13.82 -14.15 -4.25
N GLY A 83 -14.65 -15.05 -3.73
CA GLY A 83 -14.26 -16.14 -2.85
C GLY A 83 -13.77 -15.67 -1.48
N TRP A 84 -14.25 -14.51 -1.00
CA TRP A 84 -13.81 -13.96 0.29
C TRP A 84 -14.63 -14.50 1.45
N VAL A 85 -15.95 -14.58 1.23
CA VAL A 85 -16.93 -15.03 2.23
C VAL A 85 -17.90 -16.04 1.62
N ASP A 86 -18.57 -16.83 2.47
CA ASP A 86 -19.68 -17.71 2.09
C ASP A 86 -21.04 -16.97 2.06
N GLU A 87 -22.13 -17.69 1.79
CA GLU A 87 -23.49 -17.12 1.80
C GLU A 87 -23.95 -16.54 3.14
N HIS A 88 -23.26 -16.90 4.23
CA HIS A 88 -23.54 -16.42 5.58
C HIS A 88 -22.62 -15.24 5.99
N GLY A 89 -21.71 -14.82 5.11
CA GLY A 89 -20.74 -13.76 5.38
C GLY A 89 -19.53 -14.23 6.20
N THR A 90 -19.36 -15.53 6.40
CA THR A 90 -18.19 -16.11 7.07
C THR A 90 -16.99 -16.02 6.14
N VAL A 91 -15.85 -15.57 6.64
CA VAL A 91 -14.62 -15.48 5.85
C VAL A 91 -14.10 -16.88 5.52
N ILE A 92 -14.06 -17.22 4.24
CA ILE A 92 -13.58 -18.52 3.72
C ILE A 92 -12.34 -18.39 2.83
N GLY A 93 -12.02 -17.17 2.40
CA GLY A 93 -10.91 -16.95 1.48
C GLY A 93 -9.56 -17.34 2.07
N ALA A 94 -8.72 -17.98 1.27
CA ALA A 94 -7.34 -18.23 1.64
C ALA A 94 -6.58 -16.91 1.85
N ASP A 95 -5.60 -16.94 2.76
CA ASP A 95 -4.70 -15.83 3.10
C ASP A 95 -5.36 -14.61 3.78
N PHE A 96 -6.62 -14.72 4.21
CA PHE A 96 -7.21 -13.72 5.08
C PHE A 96 -6.57 -13.78 6.47
N LYS A 97 -6.21 -12.60 6.98
CA LYS A 97 -5.60 -12.40 8.28
C LYS A 97 -6.62 -11.84 9.26
N THR A 98 -6.40 -12.08 10.54
CA THR A 98 -7.08 -11.33 11.61
C THR A 98 -6.60 -9.88 11.64
N SER A 99 -7.38 -8.97 12.24
CA SER A 99 -6.98 -7.56 12.43
C SER A 99 -5.63 -7.44 13.14
N SER A 100 -5.36 -8.25 14.16
CA SER A 100 -4.10 -8.24 14.90
C SER A 100 -2.91 -8.69 14.04
N GLN A 101 -3.09 -9.73 13.22
CA GLN A 101 -2.06 -10.16 12.25
C GLN A 101 -1.80 -9.08 11.19
N GLY A 102 -2.84 -8.37 10.77
CA GLY A 102 -2.73 -7.24 9.85
C GLY A 102 -1.93 -6.06 10.43
N ALA A 103 -2.18 -5.74 11.70
CA ALA A 103 -1.49 -4.66 12.41
C ALA A 103 0.00 -4.95 12.65
N ALA A 104 0.39 -6.23 12.74
CA ALA A 104 1.75 -6.64 13.07
C ALA A 104 2.83 -6.02 12.17
N THR A 105 2.57 -5.93 10.86
CA THR A 105 3.54 -5.36 9.89
C THR A 105 3.75 -3.86 10.12
N GLY A 106 2.66 -3.13 10.41
CA GLY A 106 2.73 -1.70 10.71
C GLY A 106 3.41 -1.42 12.04
N LEU A 107 3.10 -2.21 13.07
CA LEU A 107 3.76 -2.10 14.37
C LEU A 107 5.26 -2.37 14.23
N TRP A 108 5.64 -3.44 13.52
CA TRP A 108 7.04 -3.75 13.25
C TRP A 108 7.75 -2.61 12.50
N ALA A 109 7.14 -2.06 11.45
CA ALA A 109 7.73 -0.92 10.73
C ALA A 109 7.90 0.32 11.63
N ALA A 110 6.95 0.55 12.52
CA ALA A 110 6.97 1.68 13.45
C ALA A 110 8.04 1.53 14.54
N THR A 111 8.33 0.32 15.02
CA THR A 111 9.13 0.11 16.25
C THR A 111 10.43 -0.66 16.06
N SER A 112 10.61 -1.38 14.94
CA SER A 112 11.76 -2.27 14.76
C SER A 112 13.08 -1.49 14.64
N PRO A 113 14.12 -1.78 15.44
CA PRO A 113 15.42 -1.13 15.31
C PRO A 113 16.17 -1.52 14.03
N LEU A 114 15.72 -2.57 13.33
CA LEU A 114 16.30 -2.99 12.05
C LEU A 114 16.10 -1.95 10.95
N LEU A 115 15.14 -1.03 11.11
CA LEU A 115 14.86 0.06 10.17
C LEU A 115 15.58 1.38 10.50
N ASP A 116 16.42 1.42 11.55
CA ASP A 116 17.19 2.62 11.90
C ASP A 116 18.41 2.83 11.00
N ARG A 117 18.83 1.80 10.26
CA ARG A 117 19.96 1.94 9.35
C ARG A 117 19.57 2.79 8.15
N PRO A 118 20.46 3.71 7.70
CA PRO A 118 20.22 4.43 6.46
C PRO A 118 20.06 3.44 5.32
N SER A 119 19.05 3.67 4.47
CA SER A 119 18.96 3.02 3.16
C SER A 119 20.28 3.26 2.44
N ALA A 120 20.90 2.20 1.91
CA ALA A 120 22.07 2.37 1.05
C ALA A 120 21.71 3.40 -0.04
N PRO A 121 22.59 4.36 -0.35
CA PRO A 121 22.31 5.33 -1.39
C PRO A 121 21.95 4.58 -2.66
N ALA A 122 20.82 4.95 -3.29
CA ALA A 122 20.46 4.44 -4.60
C ALA A 122 21.66 4.68 -5.50
N ALA A 123 22.30 3.60 -5.96
CA ALA A 123 23.54 3.66 -6.71
C ALA A 123 23.38 4.67 -7.85
N ALA A 124 24.09 5.80 -7.75
CA ALA A 124 24.15 6.77 -8.82
C ALA A 124 24.63 6.01 -10.07
N HIS A 125 23.75 5.85 -11.05
CA HIS A 125 24.12 5.41 -12.38
C HIS A 125 25.04 6.48 -12.98
N VAL A 126 26.33 6.39 -12.68
CA VAL A 126 27.37 7.11 -13.39
C VAL A 126 27.49 6.47 -14.76
N ARG A 127 26.71 7.00 -15.70
CA ARG A 127 26.88 6.78 -17.13
C ARG A 127 28.16 7.50 -17.55
N HIS A 128 29.32 6.85 -17.42
CA HIS A 128 30.50 7.35 -18.12
C HIS A 128 30.43 6.91 -19.59
N ARG A 129 30.18 7.91 -20.44
CA ARG A 129 30.39 7.87 -21.88
C ARG A 129 31.88 7.77 -22.20
N ARG A 130 32.17 6.97 -23.23
CA ARG A 130 33.31 7.00 -24.18
C ARG A 130 34.67 6.46 -23.72
N GLY A 131 35.19 5.59 -24.59
CA GLY A 131 36.53 5.03 -24.68
C GLY A 131 36.47 3.96 -25.76
#